data_AF-A0A9P7H4R9-F1
#
_entry.id   AF-A0A9P7H4R9-F1
#
_cell.length_a   1.000
_cell.length_b   1.000
_cell.length_c   1.000
_cell.angle_alpha   90.00
_cell.angle_beta   90.00
_cell.angle_gamma   90.00
#
_symmetry.space_group_name_H-M   'P 1'
#
loop_
_entity.id
_entity.type
_entity.pdbx_description
1 polymer ?
#
loop_
_entity_poly.entity_id
_entity_poly.type
_entity_poly.pdbx_seq_one_letter_code
_entity_poly.pdbx_strand_id
1 'polypeptide(L)'
;MDDIQLWLEAMDFSQVHTLTINKGFSVTLRGKGLYEHFPRALTGLQSLTIQGEWKNWEAEREGIYTLPTAKDFILGLRTSLERLEWKEGGTCGEDAFNAVLKHHGATLKHLEWTNSEIDFHPRPVPSLGQLRDLGEWAPRLKSLAIDLHRDVGDWPLEELKTIAENFPDPTTLVLYLNARDEAPFQNHSYYTLNRTVLLEPRLDEEDALGMFRTLRQYKVGDTFDTGVSGGRLG
;
A
#
# COMPACT_ATOMS: atom_id res chain seq x y z
N MET A 1 12.11 25.47 -21.01
CA MET A 1 10.78 24.89 -21.20
C MET A 1 10.90 23.46 -20.72
N ASP A 2 10.06 23.04 -19.79
CA ASP A 2 10.05 21.66 -19.27
C ASP A 2 9.52 20.74 -20.38
N ASP A 3 10.17 19.60 -20.63
CA ASP A 3 9.77 18.68 -21.71
C ASP A 3 8.29 18.30 -21.56
N ILE A 4 7.80 18.11 -20.33
CA ILE A 4 6.39 17.78 -20.06
C ILE A 4 5.43 18.86 -20.57
N GLN A 5 5.82 20.14 -20.52
CA GLN A 5 4.96 21.20 -21.01
C GLN A 5 4.75 21.10 -22.53
N LEU A 6 5.77 20.72 -23.28
CA LEU A 6 5.66 20.46 -24.72
C LEU A 6 4.71 19.29 -24.98
N TRP A 7 4.81 18.21 -24.20
CA TRP A 7 3.89 17.07 -24.32
C TRP A 7 2.44 17.47 -24.02
N LEU A 8 2.22 18.26 -22.95
CA LEU A 8 0.90 18.75 -22.56
C LEU A 8 0.24 19.65 -23.62
N GLU A 9 1.03 20.36 -24.41
CA GLU A 9 0.53 21.20 -25.51
C GLU A 9 0.27 20.38 -26.78
N ALA A 10 1.03 19.30 -26.99
CA ALA A 10 0.97 18.49 -28.21
C ALA A 10 0.00 17.31 -28.14
N MET A 11 -0.38 16.84 -26.95
CA MET A 11 -1.16 15.63 -26.75
C MET A 11 -2.44 15.87 -25.94
N ASP A 12 -3.50 15.14 -26.31
CA ASP A 12 -4.71 15.05 -25.51
C ASP A 12 -4.62 13.90 -24.49
N PHE A 13 -4.27 14.24 -23.25
CA PHE A 13 -4.17 13.28 -22.14
C PHE A 13 -5.53 12.86 -21.55
N SER A 14 -6.65 13.44 -22.00
CA SER A 14 -7.99 13.00 -21.56
C SER A 14 -8.30 11.57 -21.99
N GLN A 15 -7.62 11.06 -23.03
CA GLN A 15 -7.79 9.70 -23.55
C GLN A 15 -6.96 8.66 -22.78
N VAL A 16 -6.11 9.07 -21.83
CA VAL A 16 -5.29 8.16 -21.03
C VAL A 16 -6.12 7.64 -19.85
N HIS A 17 -6.45 6.35 -19.91
CA HIS A 17 -7.23 5.66 -18.88
C HIS A 17 -6.36 4.87 -17.89
N THR A 18 -5.15 4.51 -18.32
CA THR A 18 -4.19 3.74 -17.53
C THR A 18 -2.81 4.38 -17.64
N LEU A 19 -2.16 4.58 -16.50
CA LEU A 19 -0.82 5.15 -16.42
C LEU A 19 0.03 4.34 -15.44
N THR A 20 1.25 4.04 -15.85
CA THR A 20 2.28 3.47 -14.97
C THR A 20 3.47 4.42 -14.94
N ILE A 21 3.89 4.81 -13.74
CA ILE A 21 5.09 5.60 -13.52
C ILE A 21 6.05 4.77 -12.68
N ASN A 22 7.16 4.37 -13.29
CA ASN A 22 8.23 3.68 -12.60
C ASN A 22 9.41 4.64 -12.43
N LYS A 23 9.64 5.10 -11.20
CA LYS A 23 10.79 5.96 -10.90
C LYS A 23 12.03 5.07 -10.73
N GLY A 24 12.88 5.07 -11.74
CA GLY A 24 14.22 4.50 -11.64
C GLY A 24 15.11 5.26 -10.65
N PHE A 25 16.14 4.59 -10.12
CA PHE A 25 17.03 5.03 -9.02
C PHE A 25 17.85 6.31 -9.24
N SER A 26 17.63 7.11 -10.29
CA SER A 26 18.50 8.26 -10.59
C SER A 26 17.82 9.44 -11.29
N VAL A 27 16.47 9.50 -11.32
CA VAL A 27 15.77 10.62 -11.97
C VAL A 27 15.16 11.54 -10.92
N THR A 28 15.81 12.69 -10.70
CA THR A 28 15.21 13.81 -9.97
C THR A 28 14.34 14.60 -10.93
N LEU A 29 13.04 14.31 -10.92
CA LEU A 29 12.06 15.03 -11.74
C LEU A 29 11.95 16.45 -11.15
N ARG A 30 12.36 17.45 -11.94
CA ARG A 30 12.29 18.87 -11.56
C ARG A 30 11.22 19.57 -12.38
N GLY A 31 10.56 20.57 -11.80
CA GLY A 31 9.60 21.43 -12.49
C GLY A 31 8.14 21.16 -12.15
N LYS A 32 7.27 22.13 -12.48
CA LYS A 32 5.82 22.06 -12.22
C LYS A 32 5.07 21.17 -13.22
N GLY A 33 5.68 20.83 -14.35
CA GLY A 33 5.06 20.06 -15.43
C GLY A 33 4.49 18.74 -14.92
N LEU A 34 5.34 17.89 -14.33
CA LEU A 34 4.93 16.57 -13.86
C LEU A 34 3.96 16.59 -12.69
N TYR A 35 4.16 17.50 -11.74
CA TYR A 35 3.50 17.42 -10.44
C TYR A 35 2.24 18.28 -10.34
N GLU A 36 2.19 19.38 -11.09
CA GLU A 36 1.05 20.29 -11.05
C GLU A 36 0.19 20.17 -12.30
N HIS A 37 0.80 20.19 -13.49
CA HIS A 37 0.05 20.28 -14.74
C HIS A 37 -0.37 18.92 -15.29
N PHE A 38 0.52 17.92 -15.22
CA PHE A 38 0.24 16.59 -15.75
C PHE A 38 -0.92 15.86 -15.06
N PRO A 39 -1.05 15.85 -13.71
CA PRO A 39 -2.18 15.22 -13.04
C PRO A 39 -3.52 15.86 -13.43
N ARG A 40 -3.51 17.18 -13.68
CA ARG A 40 -4.71 17.92 -14.08
C ARG A 40 -5.15 17.63 -15.51
N ALA A 41 -4.23 17.22 -16.39
CA ALA A 41 -4.52 16.87 -17.78
C ALA A 41 -5.07 15.44 -17.94
N LEU A 42 -4.80 14.56 -16.99
CA LEU A 42 -5.20 13.14 -16.95
C LEU A 42 -6.68 12.96 -16.56
N THR A 43 -7.58 13.64 -17.27
CA THR A 43 -9.02 13.71 -16.96
C THR A 43 -9.82 12.45 -17.30
N GLY A 44 -9.22 11.48 -17.99
CA GLY A 44 -9.81 10.15 -18.23
C GLY A 44 -9.19 9.03 -17.39
N LEU A 45 -8.23 9.34 -16.50
CA LEU A 45 -7.45 8.33 -15.81
C LEU A 45 -8.30 7.57 -14.79
N GLN A 46 -8.29 6.24 -14.91
CA GLN A 46 -9.02 5.31 -14.05
C GLN A 46 -8.08 4.36 -13.29
N SER A 47 -6.91 4.05 -13.86
CA SER A 47 -5.94 3.13 -13.29
C SER A 47 -4.56 3.76 -13.22
N LEU A 48 -3.98 3.75 -12.03
CA LEU A 48 -2.64 4.28 -11.78
C LEU A 48 -1.76 3.25 -11.08
N THR A 49 -0.57 3.04 -11.62
CA THR A 49 0.52 2.33 -10.94
C THR A 49 1.68 3.31 -10.72
N ILE A 50 2.09 3.51 -9.48
CA ILE A 50 3.30 4.27 -9.14
C ILE A 50 4.26 3.34 -8.41
N GLN A 51 5.52 3.37 -8.83
CA GLN A 51 6.60 2.62 -8.20
C GLN A 51 7.82 3.50 -7.96
N GLY A 52 8.51 3.20 -6.85
CA GLY A 52 9.83 3.71 -6.51
C GLY A 52 9.77 4.74 -5.41
N GLU A 53 10.93 5.06 -4.85
CA GLU A 53 11.03 6.05 -3.79
C GLU A 53 10.95 7.45 -4.40
N TRP A 54 9.77 8.08 -4.31
CA TRP A 54 9.58 9.49 -4.68
C TRP A 54 10.15 10.44 -3.60
N LYS A 55 11.19 9.98 -2.89
CA LYS A 55 12.00 10.77 -1.95
C LYS A 55 12.94 11.70 -2.71
N ASN A 56 13.35 12.77 -2.05
CA ASN A 56 14.42 13.64 -2.50
C ASN A 56 15.48 13.79 -1.41
N TRP A 57 16.37 12.80 -1.34
CA TRP A 57 17.46 12.73 -0.37
C TRP A 57 18.44 13.92 -0.45
N GLU A 58 18.55 14.58 -1.61
CA GLU A 58 19.38 15.79 -1.79
C GLU A 58 18.70 17.03 -1.19
N ALA A 59 17.41 17.23 -1.44
CA ALA A 59 16.65 18.36 -0.86
C ALA A 59 16.53 18.25 0.66
N GLU A 60 16.34 17.04 1.18
CA GLU A 60 16.35 16.78 2.63
C GLU A 60 17.71 17.09 3.26
N ARG A 61 18.82 16.75 2.58
CA ARG A 61 20.18 17.07 3.04
C ARG A 61 20.51 18.56 3.02
N GLU A 62 19.98 19.29 2.05
CA GLU A 62 20.32 20.71 1.85
C GLU A 62 19.32 21.68 2.52
N GLY A 63 18.20 21.18 3.06
CA GLY A 63 17.17 22.02 3.69
C GLY A 63 16.46 22.96 2.72
N ILE A 64 16.49 22.64 1.42
CA ILE A 64 15.97 23.48 0.32
C ILE A 64 14.75 22.80 -0.29
N TYR A 65 13.62 23.53 -0.35
CA TYR A 65 12.33 23.24 -0.99
C TYR A 65 11.88 21.77 -1.01
N THR A 66 10.81 21.46 -0.28
CA THR A 66 10.06 20.19 -0.41
C THR A 66 9.58 20.04 -1.84
N LEU A 67 10.24 19.19 -2.64
CA LEU A 67 9.74 18.81 -3.95
C LEU A 67 8.45 18.00 -3.77
N PRO A 68 7.49 18.11 -4.70
CA PRO A 68 6.28 17.31 -4.64
C PRO A 68 6.60 15.81 -4.72
N THR A 69 5.85 15.04 -3.96
CA THR A 69 5.97 13.59 -3.80
C THR A 69 4.98 12.84 -4.70
N ALA A 70 5.02 11.50 -4.71
CA ALA A 70 3.98 10.71 -5.38
C ALA A 70 2.59 10.99 -4.79
N LYS A 71 2.49 11.24 -3.47
CA LYS A 71 1.25 11.67 -2.82
C LYS A 71 0.70 12.94 -3.48
N ASP A 72 1.53 13.95 -3.70
CA ASP A 72 1.10 15.21 -4.33
C ASP A 72 0.62 15.00 -5.77
N PHE A 73 1.30 14.13 -6.52
CA PHE A 73 0.86 13.72 -7.86
C PHE A 73 -0.52 13.07 -7.82
N ILE A 74 -0.71 12.08 -6.95
CA ILE A 74 -1.98 11.32 -6.82
C ILE A 74 -3.12 12.24 -6.39
N LEU A 75 -2.88 13.14 -5.43
CA LEU A 75 -3.87 14.11 -4.96
C LEU A 75 -4.15 15.22 -5.99
N GLY A 76 -3.22 15.49 -6.89
CA GLY A 76 -3.39 16.43 -8.00
C GLY A 76 -4.34 15.94 -9.11
N LEU A 77 -4.65 14.64 -9.14
CA LEU A 77 -5.59 14.07 -10.09
C LEU A 77 -7.01 14.58 -9.83
N ARG A 78 -7.68 15.00 -10.91
CA ARG A 78 -9.08 15.47 -10.87
C ARG A 78 -10.09 14.35 -11.00
N THR A 79 -9.68 13.21 -11.54
CA THR A 79 -10.51 12.01 -11.62
C THR A 79 -10.41 11.20 -10.35
N SER A 80 -11.46 10.45 -10.05
CA SER A 80 -11.43 9.44 -9.00
C SER A 80 -10.98 8.11 -9.60
N LEU A 81 -9.93 7.53 -9.05
CA LEU A 81 -9.35 6.28 -9.54
C LEU A 81 -10.25 5.09 -9.20
N GLU A 82 -10.30 4.10 -10.10
CA GLU A 82 -10.88 2.79 -9.82
C GLU A 82 -9.81 1.76 -9.39
N ARG A 83 -8.57 1.93 -9.85
CA ARG A 83 -7.43 1.08 -9.51
C ARG A 83 -6.23 1.94 -9.13
N LEU A 84 -5.66 1.67 -7.96
CA LEU A 84 -4.39 2.25 -7.53
C LEU A 84 -3.44 1.13 -7.09
N GLU A 85 -2.26 1.09 -7.70
CA GLU A 85 -1.12 0.32 -7.21
C GLU A 85 -0.01 1.28 -6.83
N TRP A 86 0.38 1.29 -5.57
CA TRP A 86 1.38 2.20 -5.04
C TRP A 86 2.46 1.43 -4.29
N LYS A 87 3.55 1.21 -5.01
CA LYS A 87 4.75 0.53 -4.53
C LYS A 87 5.74 1.57 -4.01
N GLU A 88 6.21 1.38 -2.79
CA GLU A 88 6.92 2.35 -1.96
C GLU A 88 6.06 3.54 -1.50
N GLY A 89 4.78 3.31 -1.21
CA GLY A 89 3.85 4.37 -0.80
C GLY A 89 4.15 4.99 0.56
N GLY A 90 4.76 4.23 1.48
CA GLY A 90 5.19 4.68 2.80
C GLY A 90 6.28 5.75 2.78
N THR A 91 6.91 5.98 1.63
CA THR A 91 7.92 7.04 1.46
C THR A 91 7.36 8.46 1.50
N CYS A 92 6.04 8.61 1.39
CA CYS A 92 5.38 9.90 1.21
C CYS A 92 4.74 10.46 2.50
N GLY A 93 5.15 9.95 3.67
CA GLY A 93 4.68 10.38 4.99
C GLY A 93 3.55 9.52 5.57
N GLU A 94 3.39 9.53 6.89
CA GLU A 94 2.42 8.70 7.63
C GLU A 94 0.96 8.95 7.22
N ASP A 95 0.64 10.18 6.81
CA ASP A 95 -0.71 10.58 6.41
C ASP A 95 -1.05 10.25 4.95
N ALA A 96 -0.07 9.80 4.15
CA ALA A 96 -0.22 9.56 2.72
C ALA A 96 -1.35 8.57 2.41
N PHE A 97 -1.40 7.46 3.14
CA PHE A 97 -2.43 6.42 2.98
C PHE A 97 -3.84 7.01 3.16
N ASN A 98 -4.05 7.75 4.25
CA ASN A 98 -5.35 8.33 4.58
C ASN A 98 -5.75 9.44 3.61
N ALA A 99 -4.81 10.32 3.26
CA ALA A 99 -5.06 11.42 2.33
C ALA A 99 -5.52 10.89 0.97
N VAL A 100 -4.85 9.86 0.44
CA VAL A 100 -5.20 9.25 -0.84
C VAL A 100 -6.52 8.50 -0.78
N LEU A 101 -6.79 7.74 0.29
CA LEU A 101 -8.08 7.06 0.45
C LEU A 101 -9.24 8.03 0.59
N LYS A 102 -9.09 9.14 1.31
CA LYS A 102 -10.15 10.16 1.40
C LYS A 102 -10.45 10.81 0.05
N HIS A 103 -9.44 10.95 -0.81
CA HIS A 103 -9.59 11.60 -2.11
C HIS A 103 -10.13 10.66 -3.19
N HIS A 104 -9.65 9.41 -3.25
CA HIS A 104 -9.99 8.45 -4.33
C HIS A 104 -10.84 7.26 -3.86
N GLY A 105 -10.91 6.99 -2.56
CA GLY A 105 -11.46 5.76 -2.00
C GLY A 105 -12.91 5.47 -2.41
N ALA A 106 -13.74 6.49 -2.54
CA ALA A 106 -15.16 6.33 -2.89
C ALA A 106 -15.40 5.60 -4.22
N THR A 107 -14.43 5.62 -5.15
CA THR A 107 -14.50 4.90 -6.43
C THR A 107 -13.54 3.72 -6.54
N LEU A 108 -12.56 3.62 -5.64
CA LEU A 108 -11.55 2.56 -5.69
C LEU A 108 -12.20 1.19 -5.55
N LYS A 109 -11.86 0.31 -6.50
CA LYS A 109 -12.22 -1.11 -6.52
C LYS A 109 -11.01 -2.00 -6.23
N HIS A 110 -9.81 -1.50 -6.53
CA HIS A 110 -8.55 -2.18 -6.25
C HIS A 110 -7.51 -1.22 -5.66
N LEU A 111 -6.89 -1.65 -4.57
CA LEU A 111 -5.79 -0.97 -3.91
C LEU A 111 -4.66 -1.96 -3.66
N GLU A 112 -3.47 -1.64 -4.15
CA GLU A 112 -2.22 -2.21 -3.70
C GLU A 112 -1.39 -1.10 -3.06
N TRP A 113 -1.00 -1.28 -1.80
CA TRP A 113 -0.10 -0.37 -1.09
C TRP A 113 0.98 -1.21 -0.41
N THR A 114 2.20 -1.14 -0.95
CA THR A 114 3.31 -1.99 -0.51
C THR A 114 4.61 -1.20 -0.49
N ASN A 115 5.61 -1.71 0.22
CA ASN A 115 6.95 -1.15 0.39
C ASN A 115 7.99 -2.27 0.35
N SER A 116 9.22 -1.95 -0.01
CA SER A 116 10.35 -2.88 0.01
C SER A 116 10.70 -3.25 1.45
N GLU A 117 10.85 -4.54 1.73
CA GLU A 117 11.35 -5.03 3.02
C GLU A 117 12.85 -4.74 3.19
N ILE A 118 13.59 -4.50 2.10
CA ILE A 118 15.05 -4.32 2.13
C ILE A 118 15.43 -2.86 2.37
N ASP A 119 14.63 -1.94 1.84
CA ASP A 119 14.99 -0.53 1.80
C ASP A 119 14.43 0.26 3.00
N PHE A 120 13.60 -0.37 3.84
CA PHE A 120 12.89 0.28 4.94
C PHE A 120 12.93 -0.51 6.25
N HIS A 121 13.42 0.13 7.31
CA HIS A 121 13.47 -0.43 8.67
C HIS A 121 13.13 0.65 9.72
N PRO A 122 11.95 0.59 10.37
CA PRO A 122 10.89 -0.39 10.14
C PRO A 122 10.20 -0.19 8.78
N ARG A 123 9.70 -1.27 8.18
CA ARG A 123 8.88 -1.18 6.97
C ARG A 123 7.58 -0.41 7.26
N PRO A 124 7.24 0.65 6.51
CA PRO A 124 5.96 1.33 6.68
C PRO A 124 4.79 0.38 6.43
N VAL A 125 3.88 0.29 7.38
CA VAL A 125 2.61 -0.44 7.26
C VAL A 125 1.45 0.43 7.72
N PRO A 126 0.22 0.22 7.24
CA PRO A 126 -0.91 0.99 7.74
C PRO A 126 -1.24 0.58 9.19
N SER A 127 -1.42 1.57 10.05
CA SER A 127 -1.83 1.33 11.44
C SER A 127 -3.25 0.77 11.53
N LEU A 128 -3.59 0.16 12.67
CA LEU A 128 -4.94 -0.35 12.93
C LEU A 128 -6.05 0.70 12.71
N GLY A 129 -5.80 1.97 13.03
CA GLY A 129 -6.75 3.05 12.75
C GLY A 129 -6.99 3.22 11.25
N GLN A 130 -5.92 3.19 10.45
CA GLN A 130 -6.00 3.32 9.00
C GLN A 130 -6.70 2.11 8.35
N LEU A 131 -6.47 0.89 8.87
CA LEU A 131 -7.17 -0.32 8.42
C LEU A 131 -8.66 -0.27 8.75
N ARG A 132 -9.04 0.31 9.90
CA ARG A 132 -10.44 0.50 10.29
C ARG A 132 -11.15 1.48 9.36
N ASP A 133 -10.52 2.59 9.07
CA ASP A 133 -11.09 3.65 8.22
C ASP A 133 -11.26 3.23 6.75
N LEU A 134 -10.63 2.13 6.33
CA LEU A 134 -10.69 1.60 4.97
C LEU A 134 -12.14 1.29 4.53
N GLY A 135 -12.96 0.74 5.43
CA GLY A 135 -14.36 0.44 5.13
C GLY A 135 -15.22 1.67 4.88
N GLU A 136 -14.92 2.75 5.61
CA GLU A 136 -15.61 4.03 5.50
C GLU A 136 -15.20 4.76 4.22
N TRP A 137 -13.90 4.85 3.94
CA TRP A 137 -13.39 5.67 2.84
C TRP A 137 -13.35 4.94 1.50
N ALA A 138 -13.26 3.61 1.49
CA ALA A 138 -13.24 2.80 0.28
C ALA A 138 -14.38 1.76 0.25
N PRO A 139 -15.66 2.19 0.28
CA PRO A 139 -16.81 1.30 0.41
C PRO A 139 -17.02 0.35 -0.78
N ARG A 140 -16.39 0.65 -1.93
CA ARG A 140 -16.48 -0.12 -3.17
C ARG A 140 -15.26 -1.02 -3.41
N LEU A 141 -14.31 -1.04 -2.46
CA LEU A 141 -13.09 -1.79 -2.60
C LEU A 141 -13.39 -3.29 -2.59
N LYS A 142 -12.88 -3.99 -3.60
CA LYS A 142 -13.05 -5.45 -3.77
C LYS A 142 -11.74 -6.21 -3.69
N SER A 143 -10.64 -5.53 -3.96
CA SER A 143 -9.31 -6.13 -3.95
C SER A 143 -8.35 -5.24 -3.16
N LEU A 144 -7.72 -5.83 -2.15
CA LEU A 144 -6.74 -5.19 -1.30
C LEU A 144 -5.45 -6.02 -1.31
N ALA A 145 -4.33 -5.37 -1.59
CA ALA A 145 -2.99 -5.90 -1.44
C ALA A 145 -2.20 -4.96 -0.52
N ILE A 146 -1.73 -5.46 0.60
CA ILE A 146 -1.21 -4.60 1.67
C ILE A 146 -0.09 -5.26 2.46
N ASP A 147 0.83 -4.43 2.93
CA ASP A 147 1.86 -4.83 3.88
C ASP A 147 1.28 -4.86 5.30
N LEU A 148 1.53 -5.95 6.03
CA LEU A 148 1.29 -6.03 7.46
C LEU A 148 2.60 -6.30 8.19
N HIS A 149 2.76 -5.64 9.34
CA HIS A 149 3.92 -5.89 10.19
C HIS A 149 3.77 -7.26 10.85
N ARG A 150 4.89 -7.93 11.07
CA ARG A 150 4.93 -9.22 11.73
C ARG A 150 6.02 -9.16 12.79
N ASP A 151 5.62 -9.39 14.04
CA ASP A 151 6.56 -9.48 15.16
C ASP A 151 7.19 -10.88 15.25
N VAL A 152 8.34 -10.94 15.94
CA VAL A 152 9.03 -12.22 16.21
C VAL A 152 8.12 -13.14 17.01
N GLY A 153 7.81 -14.31 16.46
CA GLY A 153 6.97 -15.31 17.11
C GLY A 153 5.47 -15.04 17.08
N ASP A 154 5.01 -13.97 16.40
CA ASP A 154 3.58 -13.63 16.33
C ASP A 154 3.12 -13.38 14.88
N TRP A 155 1.81 -13.54 14.65
CA TRP A 155 1.13 -13.23 13.40
C TRP A 155 0.24 -12.00 13.59
N PRO A 156 -0.01 -11.19 12.54
CA PRO A 156 -0.78 -9.93 12.66
C PRO A 156 -2.29 -10.17 12.79
N LEU A 157 -2.71 -10.92 13.82
CA LEU A 157 -4.09 -11.37 13.98
C LEU A 157 -5.06 -10.21 14.24
N GLU A 158 -4.62 -9.17 14.95
CA GLU A 158 -5.43 -7.98 15.23
C GLU A 158 -5.64 -7.12 13.97
N GLU A 159 -4.63 -6.98 13.11
CA GLU A 159 -4.75 -6.34 11.81
C GLU A 159 -5.69 -7.13 10.89
N LEU A 160 -5.55 -8.46 10.86
CA LEU A 160 -6.43 -9.33 10.08
C LEU A 160 -7.88 -9.23 10.52
N LYS A 161 -8.12 -9.24 11.85
CA LYS A 161 -9.45 -9.01 12.41
C LYS A 161 -9.98 -7.64 11.99
N THR A 162 -9.18 -6.58 12.12
CA THR A 162 -9.59 -5.22 11.74
C THR A 162 -9.94 -5.14 10.26
N ILE A 163 -9.15 -5.75 9.37
CA ILE A 163 -9.45 -5.86 7.94
C ILE A 163 -10.76 -6.61 7.73
N ALA A 164 -10.95 -7.77 8.37
CA ALA A 164 -12.16 -8.57 8.19
C ALA A 164 -13.43 -7.82 8.61
N GLU A 165 -13.40 -7.08 9.73
CA GLU A 165 -14.54 -6.31 10.23
C GLU A 165 -14.88 -5.11 9.34
N ASN A 166 -13.88 -4.47 8.71
CA ASN A 166 -14.07 -3.19 8.02
C ASN A 166 -14.01 -3.27 6.50
N PHE A 167 -13.33 -4.25 5.91
CA PHE A 167 -13.20 -4.37 4.45
C PHE A 167 -14.51 -4.89 3.85
N PRO A 168 -15.33 -4.09 3.14
CA PRO A 168 -16.77 -4.34 3.04
C PRO A 168 -17.15 -5.57 2.19
N ASP A 169 -16.56 -5.75 1.01
CA ASP A 169 -16.90 -6.85 0.07
C ASP A 169 -15.63 -7.42 -0.62
N PRO A 170 -14.72 -8.07 0.14
CA PRO A 170 -13.48 -8.63 -0.37
C PRO A 170 -13.75 -9.75 -1.37
N THR A 171 -13.35 -9.56 -2.62
CA THR A 171 -13.13 -10.65 -3.57
C THR A 171 -11.70 -11.16 -3.51
N THR A 172 -10.74 -10.31 -3.15
CA THR A 172 -9.31 -10.66 -3.12
C THR A 172 -8.61 -9.90 -2.01
N LEU A 173 -7.87 -10.63 -1.17
CA LEU A 173 -6.97 -10.08 -0.17
C LEU A 173 -5.58 -10.70 -0.37
N VAL A 174 -4.57 -9.86 -0.57
CA VAL A 174 -3.16 -10.28 -0.66
C VAL A 174 -2.42 -9.62 0.50
N LEU A 175 -1.70 -10.44 1.27
CA LEU A 175 -0.98 -10.01 2.45
C LEU A 175 0.51 -10.15 2.20
N TYR A 176 1.24 -9.06 2.36
CA TYR A 176 2.69 -9.06 2.35
C TYR A 176 3.18 -8.97 3.79
N LEU A 177 3.71 -10.09 4.29
CA LEU A 177 4.27 -10.17 5.64
C LEU A 177 5.78 -10.03 5.56
N ASN A 178 6.37 -9.36 6.56
CA ASN A 178 7.81 -9.35 6.71
C ASN A 178 8.32 -10.78 6.94
N ALA A 179 9.36 -11.15 6.20
CA ALA A 179 10.08 -12.41 6.32
C ALA A 179 11.37 -12.27 7.13
N ARG A 180 11.86 -11.06 7.37
CA ARG A 180 13.13 -10.73 8.02
C ARG A 180 12.91 -10.08 9.37
N ASP A 181 13.77 -10.43 10.31
CA ASP A 181 13.82 -9.75 11.60
C ASP A 181 14.41 -8.35 11.38
N GLU A 182 13.63 -7.32 11.65
CA GLU A 182 14.02 -5.92 11.49
C GLU A 182 14.85 -5.39 12.68
N ALA A 183 14.87 -6.09 13.84
CA ALA A 183 15.59 -5.64 15.03
C ALA A 183 17.11 -5.45 14.84
N PRO A 184 17.83 -6.31 14.08
CA PRO A 184 19.24 -6.10 13.78
C PRO A 184 19.54 -4.81 12.99
N PHE A 185 18.56 -4.33 12.21
CA PHE A 185 18.68 -3.15 11.36
C PHE A 185 18.48 -1.84 12.12
N GLN A 186 17.82 -1.88 13.28
CA GLN A 186 17.63 -0.70 14.13
C GLN A 186 18.92 -0.23 14.83
N ASN A 187 19.95 -1.09 14.92
CA ASN A 187 21.15 -0.83 15.74
C ASN A 187 22.50 -0.84 14.99
N HIS A 188 22.56 -1.15 13.69
CA HIS A 188 23.85 -1.28 12.97
C HIS A 188 23.87 -0.61 11.61
N SER A 189 25.02 -0.04 11.24
CA SER A 189 25.28 0.54 9.91
C SER A 189 25.03 -0.49 8.80
N TYR A 190 24.48 -0.05 7.67
CA TYR A 190 24.15 -0.81 6.44
C TYR A 190 25.19 -1.85 5.96
N TYR A 191 26.44 -1.82 6.44
CA TYR A 191 27.56 -2.62 5.96
C TYR A 191 27.78 -3.96 6.69
N THR A 192 27.08 -4.28 7.77
CA THR A 192 27.24 -5.54 8.53
C THR A 192 26.23 -6.64 8.19
N LEU A 193 25.44 -6.46 7.13
CA LEU A 193 24.27 -7.28 6.77
C LEU A 193 24.57 -8.60 6.02
N ASN A 194 25.54 -9.38 6.49
CA ASN A 194 25.80 -10.72 5.92
C ASN A 194 25.00 -11.86 6.59
N ARG A 195 24.05 -11.54 7.46
CA ARG A 195 23.07 -12.51 7.97
C ARG A 195 21.68 -11.89 7.95
N THR A 196 20.96 -12.08 6.86
CA THR A 196 19.49 -11.98 6.88
C THR A 196 18.99 -13.02 7.87
N VAL A 197 18.60 -12.58 9.06
CA VAL A 197 17.86 -13.40 10.01
C VAL A 197 16.42 -13.41 9.51
N LEU A 198 15.96 -14.58 9.08
CA LEU A 198 14.55 -14.78 8.77
C LEU A 198 13.76 -14.85 10.08
N LEU A 199 12.57 -14.25 10.09
CA LEU A 199 11.64 -14.38 11.21
C LEU A 199 11.20 -15.83 11.33
N GLU A 200 11.25 -16.33 12.55
CA GLU A 200 10.63 -17.59 12.94
C GLU A 200 9.36 -17.28 13.76
N PRO A 201 8.30 -18.11 13.65
CA PRO A 201 8.21 -19.29 12.78
C PRO A 201 8.14 -18.94 11.29
N ARG A 202 8.52 -19.84 10.39
CA ARG A 202 8.18 -19.67 8.97
C ARG A 202 6.70 -19.91 8.75
N LEU A 203 6.10 -19.20 7.81
CA LEU A 203 4.71 -19.44 7.44
C LEU A 203 4.56 -20.88 6.94
N ASP A 204 3.77 -21.67 7.66
CA ASP A 204 3.38 -23.01 7.24
C ASP A 204 1.87 -23.10 6.92
N GLU A 205 1.41 -24.31 6.61
CA GLU A 205 0.01 -24.56 6.27
C GLU A 205 -0.94 -24.32 7.44
N GLU A 206 -0.54 -24.65 8.67
CA GLU A 206 -1.37 -24.50 9.86
C GLU A 206 -1.54 -23.02 10.20
N ASP A 207 -0.45 -22.25 10.14
CA ASP A 207 -0.45 -20.80 10.32
C ASP A 207 -1.30 -20.09 9.26
N ALA A 208 -1.12 -20.46 7.98
CA ALA A 208 -1.90 -19.89 6.88
C ALA A 208 -3.40 -20.20 7.03
N LEU A 209 -3.73 -21.42 7.44
CA LEU A 209 -5.11 -21.82 7.69
C LEU A 209 -5.68 -21.10 8.92
N GLY A 210 -4.88 -20.86 9.95
CA GLY A 210 -5.24 -20.04 11.12
C GLY A 210 -5.62 -18.62 10.71
N MET A 211 -4.77 -17.94 9.93
CA MET A 211 -5.06 -16.60 9.42
C MET A 211 -6.33 -16.57 8.56
N PHE A 212 -6.52 -17.54 7.67
CA PHE A 212 -7.72 -17.65 6.86
C PHE A 212 -8.99 -17.85 7.72
N ARG A 213 -8.92 -18.70 8.75
CA ARG A 213 -10.03 -18.92 9.69
C ARG A 213 -10.37 -17.65 10.45
N THR A 214 -9.38 -16.90 10.93
CA THR A 214 -9.56 -15.60 11.57
C THR A 214 -10.28 -14.64 10.64
N LEU A 215 -9.79 -14.44 9.42
CA LEU A 215 -10.44 -13.58 8.43
C LEU A 215 -11.91 -13.99 8.19
N ARG A 216 -12.17 -15.29 8.02
CA ARG A 216 -13.52 -15.81 7.79
C ARG A 216 -14.44 -15.61 8.99
N GLN A 217 -13.96 -15.85 10.20
CA GLN A 217 -14.73 -15.72 11.44
C GLN A 217 -15.26 -14.30 11.63
N TYR A 218 -14.44 -13.29 11.33
CA TYR A 218 -14.82 -11.88 11.53
C TYR A 218 -15.52 -11.27 10.31
N LYS A 219 -15.36 -11.85 9.11
CA LYS A 219 -16.01 -11.34 7.91
C LYS A 219 -17.44 -11.82 7.73
N VAL A 220 -17.72 -13.05 8.16
CA VAL A 220 -19.05 -13.65 8.07
C VAL A 220 -19.78 -13.33 9.37
N GLY A 221 -20.83 -12.52 9.30
CA GLY A 221 -21.76 -12.28 10.41
C GLY A 221 -22.54 -13.52 10.88
N ASP A 222 -22.14 -14.72 10.45
CA ASP A 222 -22.70 -16.01 10.87
C ASP A 222 -21.55 -16.92 11.32
N THR A 223 -21.53 -17.20 12.63
CA THR A 223 -20.77 -18.29 13.23
C THR A 223 -21.08 -19.60 12.49
N PHE A 224 -20.07 -20.26 11.93
CA PHE A 224 -20.22 -21.66 11.55
C PHE A 224 -20.14 -22.49 12.82
N ASP A 225 -21.28 -23.08 13.18
CA ASP A 225 -21.37 -24.21 14.11
C ASP A 225 -20.38 -25.27 13.62
N THR A 226 -19.28 -25.46 14.33
CA THR A 226 -18.32 -26.52 14.04
C THR A 226 -18.98 -27.82 14.47
N GLY A 227 -19.82 -28.35 13.57
CA GLY A 227 -20.46 -29.65 13.70
C GLY A 227 -19.42 -30.76 13.78
N VAL A 228 -18.82 -30.94 14.95
CA VAL A 228 -18.29 -32.22 15.39
C VAL A 228 -19.50 -33.02 15.85
N SER A 229 -20.18 -33.66 14.91
CA SER A 229 -21.07 -34.77 15.25
C SER A 229 -20.20 -35.92 15.74
N GLY A 230 -19.84 -35.88 17.02
CA GLY A 230 -19.36 -37.01 17.78
C GLY A 230 -20.49 -38.03 17.89
N GLY A 231 -20.66 -38.82 16.84
CA GLY A 231 -21.52 -39.99 16.87
C GLY A 231 -20.86 -41.09 17.69
N ARG A 232 -21.20 -41.17 18.98
CA ARG A 232 -21.07 -42.41 19.76
C ARG A 232 -22.30 -42.66 20.62
N LEU A 233 -22.83 -43.86 20.38
CA LEU A 233 -23.58 -44.78 21.26
C LEU A 233 -25.10 -44.64 21.37
N GLY A 234 -25.73 -45.69 20.86
CA GLY A 234 -27.08 -46.20 21.12
C GLY A 234 -27.18 -47.56 20.44
#